data_AF-A0A251ULC2-F1
#
_entry.id   AF-A0A251ULC2-F1
#
_cell.length_a   1.000
_cell.length_b   1.000
_cell.length_c   1.000
_cell.angle_alpha   90.00
_cell.angle_beta   90.00
_cell.angle_gamma   90.00
#
_symmetry.space_group_name_H-M   'P 1'
#
loop_
_entity.id
_entity.type
_entity.pdbx_description
1 polymer ?
#
loop_
_entity_poly.entity_id
_entity_poly.type
_entity_poly.pdbx_seq_one_letter_code
_entity_poly.pdbx_strand_id
1 'polypeptide(L)'
;MSDAQASMELNSQSLKDLSVEGVRLERFILEADSLEKLQLEDCTLEVFELVGKGTLKLLKIDDVSVIHLDISENTENLEVVDVSNFSIMWTKFHHMISKASRLKGLRLWGVVFDDEDEIVDMQTISMCFPQLTHLSLCYDLKEGLLQYSGEA
;
A
#
# COMPACT_ATOMS: atom_id res chain seq x y z
N MET A 1 1.63 -30.96 -17.96
CA MET A 1 0.68 -30.74 -16.87
C MET A 1 0.46 -29.25 -16.85
N SER A 2 -0.76 -28.78 -17.05
CA SER A 2 -1.03 -27.35 -17.13
C SER A 2 -0.85 -26.77 -15.72
N ASP A 3 0.20 -25.99 -15.50
CA ASP A 3 0.26 -25.10 -14.34
C ASP A 3 -0.92 -24.14 -14.48
N ALA A 4 -2.01 -24.46 -13.80
CA ALA A 4 -3.13 -23.55 -13.70
C ALA A 4 -2.65 -22.41 -12.80
N GLN A 5 -2.20 -21.33 -13.43
CA GLN A 5 -1.86 -20.09 -12.75
C GLN A 5 -3.02 -19.72 -11.82
N ALA A 6 -2.78 -19.75 -10.50
CA ALA A 6 -3.83 -19.52 -9.52
C ALA A 6 -4.22 -18.05 -9.57
N SER A 7 -5.27 -17.72 -10.33
CA SER A 7 -5.78 -16.36 -10.47
C SER A 7 -7.15 -16.20 -9.82
N MET A 8 -7.43 -14.99 -9.34
CA MET A 8 -8.72 -14.59 -8.80
C MET A 8 -9.14 -13.26 -9.39
N GLU A 9 -10.39 -13.19 -9.85
CA GLU A 9 -11.01 -11.96 -10.31
C GLU A 9 -12.29 -11.75 -9.50
N LEU A 10 -12.41 -10.60 -8.84
CA LEU A 10 -13.57 -10.23 -8.05
C LEU A 10 -14.13 -8.91 -8.55
N ASN A 11 -15.37 -8.93 -9.03
CA ASN A 11 -16.09 -7.73 -9.46
C ASN A 11 -17.27 -7.48 -8.51
N SER A 12 -17.32 -6.29 -7.92
CA SER A 12 -18.48 -5.87 -7.14
C SER A 12 -18.63 -4.35 -7.10
N GLN A 13 -19.79 -3.89 -7.55
CA GLN A 13 -20.13 -2.47 -7.59
C GLN A 13 -20.53 -1.89 -6.22
N SER A 14 -20.92 -2.75 -5.27
CA SER A 14 -21.41 -2.35 -3.94
C SER A 14 -20.47 -2.69 -2.80
N LEU A 15 -19.34 -3.38 -3.09
CA LEU A 15 -18.35 -3.75 -2.08
C LEU A 15 -17.69 -2.49 -1.52
N LYS A 16 -17.78 -2.32 -0.19
CA LYS A 16 -17.20 -1.19 0.54
C LYS A 16 -15.93 -1.55 1.30
N ASP A 17 -15.85 -2.78 1.80
CA ASP A 17 -14.77 -3.25 2.64
C ASP A 17 -14.35 -4.62 2.13
N LEU A 18 -13.05 -4.82 1.90
CA LEU A 18 -12.47 -6.11 1.57
C LEU A 18 -11.28 -6.39 2.49
N SER A 19 -11.30 -7.57 3.10
CA SER A 19 -10.16 -8.14 3.81
C SER A 19 -9.80 -9.48 3.20
N VAL A 20 -8.53 -9.66 2.88
CA VAL A 20 -7.99 -10.86 2.24
C VAL A 20 -6.86 -11.33 3.13
N GLU A 21 -6.95 -12.58 3.58
CA GLU A 21 -6.03 -13.16 4.55
C GLU A 21 -5.57 -14.55 4.09
N GLY A 22 -4.26 -14.83 4.17
CA GLY A 22 -3.72 -16.18 3.94
C GLY A 22 -3.79 -16.66 2.50
N VAL A 23 -3.94 -15.74 1.53
CA VAL A 23 -4.16 -16.07 0.12
C VAL A 23 -2.83 -16.14 -0.63
N ARG A 24 -2.65 -17.19 -1.43
CA ARG A 24 -1.51 -17.36 -2.33
C ARG A 24 -2.00 -17.50 -3.77
N LEU A 25 -1.80 -16.47 -4.56
CA LEU A 25 -2.25 -16.39 -5.95
C LEU A 25 -1.14 -15.81 -6.81
N GLU A 26 -1.11 -16.18 -8.08
CA GLU A 26 -0.26 -15.48 -9.05
C GLU A 26 -0.87 -14.12 -9.38
N ARG A 27 -2.18 -14.05 -9.59
CA ARG A 27 -2.86 -12.82 -9.97
C ARG A 27 -4.16 -12.60 -9.22
N PHE A 28 -4.35 -11.40 -8.69
CA PHE A 28 -5.60 -10.98 -8.10
C PHE A 28 -6.05 -9.63 -8.70
N ILE A 29 -7.16 -9.63 -9.43
CA ILE A 29 -7.81 -8.43 -9.95
C ILE A 29 -9.08 -8.15 -9.12
N LEU A 30 -9.16 -6.95 -8.56
CA LEU A 30 -10.31 -6.46 -7.82
C LEU A 30 -10.93 -5.28 -8.57
N GLU A 31 -12.13 -5.47 -9.11
CA GLU A 31 -12.93 -4.41 -9.72
C GLU A 31 -14.03 -3.97 -8.74
N ALA A 32 -13.83 -2.84 -8.06
CA ALA A 32 -14.73 -2.36 -7.03
C ALA A 32 -14.83 -0.82 -6.99
N ASP A 33 -15.91 -0.29 -7.55
CA ASP A 33 -16.15 1.16 -7.66
C ASP A 33 -16.43 1.85 -6.31
N SER A 34 -16.99 1.12 -5.35
CA SER A 34 -17.42 1.64 -4.04
C SER A 34 -16.48 1.26 -2.89
N LEU A 35 -15.30 0.71 -3.19
CA LEU A 35 -14.37 0.20 -2.17
C LEU A 35 -13.77 1.34 -1.34
N GLU A 36 -14.14 1.39 -0.06
CA GLU A 36 -13.64 2.36 0.90
C GLU A 36 -12.47 1.82 1.73
N LYS A 37 -12.40 0.50 1.97
CA LYS A 37 -11.34 -0.13 2.75
C LYS A 37 -10.81 -1.40 2.08
N LEU A 38 -9.48 -1.47 1.96
CA LEU A 38 -8.76 -2.65 1.47
C LEU A 38 -7.76 -3.08 2.54
N GLN A 39 -7.83 -4.35 2.93
CA GLN A 39 -6.91 -4.98 3.86
C GLN A 39 -6.36 -6.27 3.25
N LEU A 40 -5.03 -6.36 3.20
CA LEU A 40 -4.30 -7.55 2.76
C LEU A 40 -3.40 -8.01 3.91
N GLU A 41 -3.55 -9.25 4.34
CA GLU A 41 -2.82 -9.83 5.47
C GLU A 41 -2.30 -11.23 5.12
N ASP A 42 -1.02 -11.54 5.41
CA ASP A 42 -0.41 -12.85 5.13
C ASP A 42 -0.68 -13.35 3.69
N CYS A 43 -0.49 -12.44 2.72
CA CYS A 43 -0.78 -12.71 1.31
C CYS A 43 0.50 -12.87 0.50
N THR A 44 0.52 -13.85 -0.41
CA THR A 44 1.58 -13.98 -1.43
C THR A 44 0.96 -13.82 -2.81
N LEU A 45 1.25 -12.70 -3.47
CA LEU A 45 0.70 -12.32 -4.77
C LEU A 45 1.84 -12.02 -5.74
N GLU A 46 1.79 -12.44 -7.00
CA GLU A 46 2.72 -11.85 -7.99
C GLU A 46 2.17 -10.50 -8.46
N VAL A 47 0.88 -10.47 -8.78
CA VAL A 47 0.18 -9.29 -9.29
C VAL A 47 -1.10 -9.03 -8.50
N PHE A 48 -1.25 -7.80 -7.98
CA PHE A 48 -2.48 -7.26 -7.44
C PHE A 48 -2.87 -5.98 -8.18
N GLU A 49 -4.11 -5.91 -8.66
CA GLU A 49 -4.65 -4.77 -9.39
C GLU A 49 -6.01 -4.37 -8.81
N LEU A 50 -6.13 -3.13 -8.35
CA LEU A 50 -7.41 -2.52 -7.96
C LEU A 50 -7.90 -1.59 -9.06
N VAL A 51 -9.01 -1.98 -9.70
CA VAL A 51 -9.75 -1.18 -10.67
C VAL A 51 -10.98 -0.62 -9.97
N GLY A 52 -11.13 0.71 -9.99
CA GLY A 52 -12.22 1.37 -9.29
C GLY A 52 -12.27 2.86 -9.58
N LYS A 53 -13.23 3.55 -8.94
CA LYS A 53 -13.47 4.99 -9.14
C LYS A 53 -12.82 5.86 -8.06
N GLY A 54 -11.79 5.35 -7.40
CA GLY A 54 -11.02 6.08 -6.39
C GLY A 54 -11.78 6.44 -5.14
N THR A 55 -12.62 5.54 -4.63
CA THR A 55 -13.34 5.71 -3.36
C THR A 55 -12.55 5.22 -2.13
N LEU A 56 -11.36 4.65 -2.34
CA LEU A 56 -10.54 4.05 -1.30
C LEU A 56 -10.06 5.09 -0.29
N LYS A 57 -10.34 4.86 0.98
CA LYS A 57 -9.97 5.71 2.11
C LYS A 57 -8.94 5.07 3.02
N LEU A 58 -8.98 3.75 3.15
CA LEU A 58 -8.08 2.99 4.01
C LEU A 58 -7.41 1.87 3.22
N LEU A 59 -6.08 1.89 3.23
CA LEU A 59 -5.24 0.79 2.76
C LEU A 59 -4.47 0.23 3.95
N LYS A 60 -4.67 -1.06 4.24
CA LYS A 60 -3.86 -1.80 5.20
C LYS A 60 -3.17 -2.97 4.50
N ILE A 61 -1.86 -3.08 4.69
CA ILE A 61 -1.04 -4.18 4.17
C ILE A 61 -0.21 -4.70 5.33
N ASP A 62 -0.31 -5.98 5.65
CA ASP A 62 0.45 -6.60 6.74
C ASP A 62 1.01 -7.95 6.30
N ASP A 63 2.34 -8.09 6.32
CA ASP A 63 3.03 -9.33 5.94
C ASP A 63 2.63 -9.84 4.55
N VAL A 64 2.65 -8.92 3.57
CA VAL A 64 2.29 -9.23 2.18
C VAL A 64 3.53 -9.24 1.32
N SER A 65 3.69 -10.30 0.53
CA SER A 65 4.70 -10.35 -0.53
C SER A 65 4.01 -10.11 -1.87
N VAL A 66 4.27 -8.97 -2.50
CA VAL A 66 3.74 -8.64 -3.84
C VAL A 66 4.82 -8.08 -4.77
N ILE A 67 4.90 -8.60 -5.99
CA ILE A 67 5.88 -8.12 -7.00
C ILE A 67 5.33 -6.87 -7.71
N HIS A 68 4.05 -6.90 -8.05
CA HIS A 68 3.34 -5.81 -8.72
C HIS A 68 2.05 -5.45 -7.98
N LEU A 69 2.05 -4.28 -7.34
CA LEU A 69 0.89 -3.69 -6.66
C LEU A 69 0.45 -2.44 -7.44
N ASP A 70 -0.73 -2.48 -8.05
CA ASP A 70 -1.34 -1.30 -8.69
C ASP A 70 -2.67 -0.93 -8.02
N ILE A 71 -2.65 0.23 -7.36
CA ILE A 71 -3.83 0.90 -6.80
C ILE A 71 -3.83 2.40 -7.14
N SER A 72 -2.96 2.83 -8.07
CA SER A 72 -2.57 4.24 -8.26
C SER A 72 -3.71 5.16 -8.72
N GLU A 73 -4.71 4.61 -9.40
CA GLU A 73 -5.92 5.33 -9.80
C GLU A 73 -6.91 5.51 -8.65
N ASN A 74 -6.70 4.81 -7.53
CA ASN A 74 -7.62 4.78 -6.41
C ASN A 74 -7.15 5.54 -5.17
N THR A 75 -6.03 6.26 -5.25
CA THR A 75 -5.36 6.83 -4.08
C THR A 75 -5.76 8.26 -3.72
N GLU A 76 -6.52 8.97 -4.56
CA GLU A 76 -6.89 10.38 -4.33
C GLU A 76 -7.62 10.61 -2.99
N ASN A 77 -8.47 9.66 -2.61
CA ASN A 77 -9.29 9.73 -1.40
C ASN A 77 -8.68 9.00 -0.19
N LEU A 78 -7.46 8.48 -0.31
CA LEU A 78 -6.80 7.80 0.81
C LEU A 78 -6.63 8.76 1.98
N GLU A 79 -7.14 8.36 3.13
CA GLU A 79 -7.00 9.07 4.40
C GLU A 79 -6.01 8.35 5.32
N VAL A 80 -5.91 7.01 5.21
CA VAL A 80 -5.02 6.19 6.03
C VAL A 80 -4.30 5.15 5.17
N VAL A 81 -2.98 5.10 5.31
CA VAL A 81 -2.11 4.05 4.77
C VAL A 81 -1.35 3.44 5.94
N ASP A 82 -1.55 2.14 6.16
CA ASP A 82 -0.88 1.36 7.19
C ASP A 82 -0.22 0.14 6.55
N VAL A 83 1.11 0.15 6.50
CA VAL A 83 1.90 -0.91 5.88
C VAL A 83 2.87 -1.47 6.91
N SER A 84 2.82 -2.80 7.08
CA SER A 84 3.76 -3.54 7.90
C SER A 84 4.35 -4.76 7.22
N ASN A 85 5.61 -5.06 7.56
CA ASN A 85 6.35 -6.25 7.11
C ASN A 85 6.26 -6.44 5.58
N PHE A 86 6.61 -5.37 4.84
CA PHE A 86 6.38 -5.29 3.39
C PHE A 86 7.68 -4.90 2.67
N SER A 87 7.91 -5.45 1.49
CA SER A 87 9.06 -5.11 0.66
C SER A 87 8.61 -4.47 -0.65
N ILE A 88 9.07 -3.26 -0.95
CA ILE A 88 8.71 -2.54 -2.18
C ILE A 88 9.80 -1.54 -2.57
N MET A 89 9.94 -1.27 -3.86
CA MET A 89 10.75 -0.14 -4.36
C MET A 89 10.11 1.18 -3.90
N TRP A 90 10.87 2.12 -3.33
CA TRP A 90 10.25 3.35 -2.83
C TRP A 90 9.71 4.20 -3.98
N THR A 91 10.36 4.22 -5.14
CA THR A 91 9.82 4.85 -6.35
C THR A 91 8.39 4.37 -6.69
N LYS A 92 8.11 3.07 -6.57
CA LYS A 92 6.77 2.49 -6.77
C LYS A 92 5.82 2.90 -5.66
N PHE A 93 6.27 2.83 -4.41
CA PHE A 93 5.45 3.22 -3.26
C PHE A 93 5.07 4.70 -3.34
N HIS A 94 6.04 5.58 -3.56
CA HIS A 94 5.83 7.00 -3.78
C HIS A 94 4.89 7.26 -4.95
N HIS A 95 5.06 6.59 -6.10
CA HIS A 95 4.14 6.74 -7.23
C HIS A 95 2.70 6.38 -6.84
N MET A 96 2.53 5.26 -6.14
CA MET A 96 1.24 4.78 -5.65
C MET A 96 0.52 5.80 -4.77
N ILE A 97 1.23 6.40 -3.80
CA ILE A 97 0.63 7.33 -2.83
C ILE A 97 0.77 8.81 -3.19
N SER A 98 1.51 9.18 -4.24
CA SER A 98 1.77 10.58 -4.63
C SER A 98 0.51 11.42 -4.87
N LYS A 99 -0.61 10.77 -5.20
CA LYS A 99 -1.91 11.42 -5.42
C LYS A 99 -2.78 11.50 -4.15
N ALA A 100 -2.34 10.94 -3.02
CA ALA A 100 -3.10 10.87 -1.77
C ALA A 100 -3.08 12.21 -1.00
N SER A 101 -3.63 13.26 -1.60
CA SER A 101 -3.64 14.62 -1.03
C SER A 101 -4.46 14.74 0.28
N ARG A 102 -5.33 13.77 0.55
CA ARG A 102 -6.19 13.68 1.75
C ARG A 102 -5.60 12.80 2.86
N LEU A 103 -4.37 12.31 2.69
CA LEU A 103 -3.73 11.40 3.64
C LEU A 103 -3.51 12.11 4.98
N LYS A 104 -4.09 11.53 6.03
CA LYS A 104 -4.01 12.01 7.41
C LYS A 104 -3.13 11.11 8.28
N GLY A 105 -3.10 9.81 7.97
CA GLY A 105 -2.31 8.82 8.68
C GLY A 105 -1.43 8.02 7.74
N LEU A 106 -0.12 8.03 8.00
CA LEU A 106 0.86 7.20 7.31
C LEU A 106 1.64 6.40 8.35
N ARG A 107 1.52 5.07 8.28
CA ARG A 107 2.31 4.15 9.09
C ARG A 107 3.09 3.21 8.19
N LEU A 108 4.41 3.21 8.36
CA LEU A 108 5.35 2.30 7.69
C LEU A 108 6.16 1.59 8.77
N TRP A 109 5.95 0.29 8.96
CA TRP A 109 6.57 -0.48 10.04
C TRP A 109 7.18 -1.81 9.57
N GLY A 110 8.48 -2.00 9.74
CA GLY A 110 9.19 -3.15 9.16
C GLY A 110 9.13 -3.16 7.63
N VAL A 111 9.03 -1.98 7.00
CA VAL A 111 9.07 -1.86 5.54
C VAL A 111 10.52 -1.85 5.08
N VAL A 112 10.83 -2.62 4.05
CA VAL A 112 12.15 -2.66 3.41
C VAL A 112 12.02 -2.06 2.01
N PHE A 113 12.84 -1.04 1.73
CA PHE A 113 12.94 -0.44 0.40
C PHE A 113 14.15 -1.01 -0.33
N ASP A 114 13.93 -1.63 -1.49
CA ASP A 114 14.97 -2.37 -2.25
C ASP A 114 15.82 -1.47 -3.18
N ASP A 115 15.73 -0.15 -3.02
CA ASP A 115 16.45 0.84 -3.82
C ASP A 115 17.82 1.18 -3.19
N GLU A 116 18.89 1.19 -3.99
CA GLU A 116 20.28 1.44 -3.55
C GLU A 116 20.56 2.89 -3.11
N ASP A 117 19.71 3.85 -3.50
CA ASP A 117 19.99 5.30 -3.40
C ASP A 117 19.01 6.09 -2.51
N GLU A 118 18.08 5.45 -1.80
CA GLU A 118 16.94 6.20 -1.23
C GLU A 118 16.99 6.50 0.27
N ILE A 119 17.05 7.80 0.54
CA ILE A 119 16.71 8.42 1.81
C ILE A 119 15.23 8.78 1.72
N VAL A 120 14.37 8.04 2.42
CA VAL A 120 13.03 8.51 2.74
C VAL A 120 13.19 9.71 3.68
N ASP A 121 13.24 10.92 3.13
CA ASP A 121 13.37 12.12 3.94
C ASP A 121 11.99 12.67 4.34
N MET A 122 11.96 13.26 5.53
CA MET A 122 10.76 13.89 6.09
C MET A 122 10.24 15.03 5.22
N GLN A 123 11.10 15.70 4.45
CA GLN A 123 10.69 16.80 3.57
C GLN A 123 9.82 16.30 2.42
N THR A 124 10.19 15.16 1.82
CA THR A 124 9.44 14.52 0.74
C THR A 124 8.07 14.08 1.24
N ILE A 125 8.01 13.41 2.39
CA ILE A 125 6.74 13.06 3.04
C ILE A 125 5.89 14.31 3.31
N SER A 126 6.50 15.37 3.86
CA SER A 126 5.80 16.63 4.16
C SER A 126 5.28 17.35 2.90
N MET A 127 5.98 17.25 1.77
CA MET A 127 5.56 17.84 0.50
C MET A 127 4.44 17.04 -0.16
N CYS A 128 4.49 15.71 -0.07
CA CYS A 128 3.49 14.82 -0.65
C CYS A 128 2.17 14.82 0.14
N PHE A 129 2.23 14.98 1.46
CA PHE A 129 1.06 14.82 2.35
C PHE A 129 0.85 16.07 3.22
N PRO A 130 0.36 17.18 2.65
CA PRO A 130 0.16 18.43 3.40
C PRO A 130 -0.90 18.33 4.50
N GLN A 131 -1.75 17.30 4.48
CA GLN A 131 -2.80 17.05 5.49
C GLN A 131 -2.41 15.97 6.52
N LEU A 132 -1.15 15.50 6.50
CA LEU A 132 -0.69 14.45 7.38
C LEU A 132 -0.68 14.93 8.83
N THR A 133 -1.38 14.21 9.70
CA THR A 133 -1.48 14.50 11.13
C THR A 133 -0.83 13.42 11.98
N HIS A 134 -0.73 12.20 11.45
CA HIS A 134 -0.15 11.06 12.13
C HIS A 134 0.88 10.39 11.22
N LEU A 135 2.12 10.36 11.66
CA LEU A 135 3.23 9.71 10.97
C LEU A 135 3.91 8.73 11.94
N SER A 136 4.03 7.47 11.52
CA SER A 136 4.74 6.45 12.27
C SER A 136 5.68 5.71 11.33
N LEU A 137 6.98 5.89 11.54
CA LEU A 137 8.02 5.34 10.67
C LEU A 137 8.95 4.44 11.48
N CYS A 138 9.04 3.19 11.07
CA CYS A 138 10.02 2.22 11.52
C CYS A 138 10.38 1.37 10.31
N TYR A 139 11.33 1.83 9.49
CA TYR A 139 11.82 1.10 8.33
C TYR A 139 13.33 0.95 8.44
N ASP A 140 13.86 -0.11 7.83
CA ASP A 140 15.29 -0.41 7.89
C ASP A 140 15.99 0.34 6.75
N LEU A 141 16.73 1.40 7.09
CA LEU A 141 17.60 2.09 6.13
C LEU A 141 18.88 1.26 5.98
N LYS A 142 19.31 1.02 4.73
CA LYS A 142 20.56 0.29 4.43
C LYS A 142 21.79 0.86 5.15
N GLU A 143 21.76 2.09 5.66
CA GLU A 143 22.73 2.62 6.62
C GLU A 143 22.07 3.48 7.72
N GLY A 144 21.55 2.83 8.77
CA GLY A 144 21.28 3.46 10.06
C GLY A 144 19.81 3.78 10.35
N LEU A 145 19.26 3.10 11.37
CA LEU A 145 17.93 3.32 11.92
C LEU A 145 17.72 4.78 12.34
N LEU A 146 16.94 5.54 11.57
CA LEU A 146 16.40 6.83 11.98
C LEU A 146 14.99 6.60 12.55
N GLN A 147 14.90 6.46 13.87
CA GLN A 147 13.61 6.51 14.56
C GLN A 147 13.17 7.97 14.71
N TYR A 148 12.16 8.38 13.93
CA TYR A 148 11.46 9.65 14.15
C TYR A 148 10.04 9.36 14.62
N SER A 149 9.77 9.64 15.89
CA SER A 149 8.40 9.81 16.40
C SER A 149 8.17 11.30 16.66
N GLY A 150 7.26 11.90 15.89
CA GLY A 150 6.82 13.28 16.09
C GLY A 150 5.31 13.30 16.29
N GLU A 151 4.86 13.81 17.43
CA GLU A 151 3.50 14.32 17.59
C GLU A 151 3.46 15.70 16.94
N ALA A 152 2.54 15.90 15.98
CA ALA A 152 2.25 17.19 15.36
C ALA A 152 1.30 18.03 16.23
#